data_AF-A0A2M7PWM0-F1
#
_entry.id   AF-A0A2M7PWM0-F1
#
_cell.length_a   1.000
_cell.length_b   1.000
_cell.length_c   1.000
_cell.angle_alpha   90.00
_cell.angle_beta   90.00
_cell.angle_gamma   90.00
#
_symmetry.space_group_name_H-M   'P 1'
#
loop_
_entity.id
_entity.type
_entity.pdbx_description
1 polymer ?
#
loop_
_entity_poly.entity_id
_entity_poly.type
_entity_poly.pdbx_seq_one_letter_code
_entity_poly.pdbx_strand_id
1 'polypeptide(L)'
;FSGHDVSHQWLIEFEIPPKDMEFFHETFDNALKSLNSDYEAKRYHNLVLKPPVIEVMPQGTFYNWMKSRNKLGGQNKVPRLANDRKYLDEILTLQGTF
;
A
#
# COMPACT_ATOMS: atom_id res chain seq x y z
N PHE A 1 10.76 10.66 -24.00
CA PHE A 1 9.87 9.93 -23.09
C PHE A 1 10.62 9.60 -21.81
N SER A 2 10.64 10.51 -20.82
CA SER A 2 11.03 10.15 -19.45
C SER A 2 9.76 9.68 -18.73
N GLY A 3 9.30 8.47 -19.08
CA GLY A 3 8.06 7.92 -18.56
C GLY A 3 8.22 7.66 -17.07
N HIS A 4 7.51 8.41 -16.22
CA HIS A 4 7.31 8.01 -14.84
C HIS A 4 6.57 6.68 -14.84
N ASP A 5 7.19 5.63 -14.31
CA ASP A 5 6.54 4.35 -14.10
C ASP A 5 5.37 4.54 -13.12
N VAL A 6 4.15 4.32 -13.59
CA VAL A 6 2.94 4.43 -12.77
C VAL A 6 2.70 3.09 -12.07
N SER A 7 2.51 3.12 -10.76
CA SER A 7 2.17 1.95 -9.94
C SER A 7 1.27 2.36 -8.78
N HIS A 8 0.55 1.39 -8.19
CA HIS A 8 -0.10 1.58 -6.90
C HIS A 8 0.89 1.20 -5.79
N GLN A 9 1.08 2.08 -4.81
CA GLN A 9 1.88 1.77 -3.62
C GLN A 9 0.97 1.40 -2.45
N TRP A 10 1.28 0.30 -1.77
CA TRP A 10 0.53 -0.27 -0.66
C TRP A 10 1.43 -0.37 0.56
N LEU A 11 1.05 0.30 1.64
CA LEU A 11 1.65 0.09 2.95
C LEU A 11 0.87 -1.01 3.67
N ILE A 12 1.52 -2.08 4.07
CA ILE A 12 0.87 -3.23 4.71
C ILE A 12 1.54 -3.56 6.03
N GLU A 13 0.77 -3.55 7.11
CA GLU A 13 1.17 -4.02 8.43
C GLU A 13 0.59 -5.42 8.62
N PHE A 14 1.45 -6.43 8.74
CA PHE A 14 1.03 -7.81 8.94
C PHE A 14 1.02 -8.17 10.43
N GLU A 15 -0.03 -8.86 10.87
CA GLU A 15 -0.01 -9.55 12.17
C GLU A 15 0.94 -10.77 12.11
N ILE A 16 0.86 -11.53 11.02
CA ILE A 16 1.77 -12.63 10.70
C ILE A 16 2.25 -12.40 9.26
N PRO A 17 3.53 -12.04 9.06
CA PRO A 17 4.09 -11.86 7.72
C PRO A 17 4.01 -13.15 6.89
N PRO A 18 3.80 -13.06 5.57
CA PRO A 18 3.84 -14.24 4.71
C PRO A 18 5.25 -14.83 4.70
N LYS A 19 5.35 -16.16 4.58
CA LYS A 19 6.63 -16.87 4.51
C LYS A 19 7.41 -16.54 3.23
N ASP A 20 6.69 -16.18 2.18
CA ASP A 20 7.21 -15.81 0.88
C ASP A 20 6.52 -14.52 0.41
N MET A 21 7.30 -13.43 0.39
CA MET A 21 6.80 -12.11 -0.02
C MET A 21 6.59 -12.01 -1.53
N GLU A 22 7.35 -12.76 -2.35
CA GLU A 22 7.21 -12.76 -3.80
C GLU A 22 5.91 -13.45 -4.20
N PHE A 23 5.64 -14.61 -3.60
CA PHE A 23 4.37 -15.30 -3.78
C PHE A 23 3.17 -14.49 -3.29
N PHE A 24 3.30 -13.80 -2.14
CA PHE A 24 2.27 -12.88 -1.67
C PHE A 24 2.01 -11.75 -2.66
N HIS A 25 3.08 -11.16 -3.20
CA HIS A 25 2.99 -10.07 -4.17
C HIS A 25 2.25 -10.48 -5.44
N GLU A 26 2.59 -11.64 -6.02
CA GLU A 26 1.91 -12.19 -7.19
C GLU A 26 0.42 -12.46 -6.89
N THR A 27 0.14 -13.13 -5.78
CA THR A 27 -1.23 -13.45 -5.36
C THR A 27 -2.05 -12.18 -5.13
N PHE A 28 -1.45 -11.14 -4.56
CA PHE A 28 -2.08 -9.85 -4.32
C PHE A 28 -2.40 -9.11 -5.64
N ASP A 29 -1.45 -9.00 -6.57
CA ASP A 29 -1.68 -8.41 -7.90
C ASP A 29 -2.78 -9.15 -8.66
N ASN A 30 -2.79 -10.49 -8.60
CA ASN A 30 -3.82 -11.31 -9.24
C ASN A 30 -5.20 -11.14 -8.59
N ALA A 31 -5.27 -11.04 -7.25
CA ALA A 31 -6.51 -10.72 -6.56
C ALA A 31 -7.05 -9.34 -6.98
N LEU A 32 -6.19 -8.32 -7.08
CA LEU A 32 -6.59 -6.99 -7.55
C LEU A 32 -7.14 -7.02 -8.99
N LYS A 33 -6.51 -7.76 -9.90
CA LYS A 33 -7.01 -7.96 -11.27
C LYS A 33 -8.39 -8.62 -11.26
N SER A 34 -8.56 -9.68 -10.48
CA SER A 34 -9.83 -10.42 -10.40
C SER A 34 -11.00 -9.59 -9.84
N LEU A 35 -10.71 -8.63 -8.97
CA LEU A 35 -11.71 -7.78 -8.31
C LEU A 35 -12.02 -6.50 -9.10
N ASN A 36 -11.18 -6.11 -10.05
CA ASN A 36 -11.29 -4.84 -10.75
C ASN A 36 -10.80 -4.96 -12.21
N SER A 37 -11.75 -5.05 -13.14
CA SER A 37 -11.48 -5.16 -14.58
C SER A 37 -10.70 -3.97 -15.15
N ASP A 38 -10.87 -2.76 -14.61
CA ASP A 38 -10.11 -1.58 -15.05
C ASP A 38 -8.64 -1.68 -14.59
N TYR A 39 -8.40 -2.23 -13.40
CA TYR A 39 -7.04 -2.51 -12.92
C TYR A 39 -6.40 -3.59 -13.79
N GLU A 40 -7.12 -4.68 -14.06
CA GLU A 40 -6.66 -5.75 -14.95
C GLU A 40 -6.27 -5.21 -16.34
N ALA A 41 -7.15 -4.43 -16.97
CA ALA A 41 -6.89 -3.84 -18.28
C ALA A 41 -5.64 -2.94 -18.28
N LYS A 42 -5.42 -2.15 -17.22
CA LYS A 42 -4.23 -1.28 -17.09
C LYS A 42 -2.94 -2.06 -16.77
N ARG A 43 -3.04 -3.21 -16.10
CA ARG A 43 -1.92 -4.12 -15.80
C ARG A 43 -1.56 -5.01 -16.97
N TYR A 44 -2.41 -5.14 -17.98
CA TYR A 44 -2.17 -5.95 -19.17
C TYR A 44 -0.87 -5.51 -19.89
N HIS A 45 0.02 -6.47 -20.16
CA HIS A 45 1.37 -6.27 -20.73
C HIS A 45 2.32 -5.33 -19.96
N ASN A 46 2.01 -4.92 -18.73
CA ASN A 46 2.87 -4.04 -17.90
C ASN A 46 3.28 -2.72 -18.58
N LEU A 47 2.51 -2.26 -19.58
CA LEU A 47 2.83 -1.09 -20.40
C LEU A 47 2.37 0.23 -19.75
N VAL A 48 1.20 0.21 -19.11
CA VAL A 48 0.53 1.41 -18.57
C VAL A 48 0.65 1.49 -17.06
N LEU A 49 0.40 0.38 -16.36
CA LEU A 49 0.51 0.27 -14.91
C LEU A 49 1.47 -0.87 -14.56
N LYS A 50 2.52 -0.56 -13.80
CA LYS A 50 3.46 -1.54 -13.24
C LYS A 50 2.82 -2.36 -12.13
N PRO A 51 3.43 -3.50 -11.72
CA PRO A 51 3.00 -4.24 -10.54
C PRO A 51 2.90 -3.33 -9.31
N PRO A 52 2.02 -3.65 -8.35
CA PRO A 52 1.88 -2.83 -7.15
C PRO A 52 3.20 -2.82 -6.37
N VAL A 53 3.56 -1.70 -5.76
CA VAL A 53 4.68 -1.65 -4.81
C VAL A 53 4.12 -1.95 -3.44
N ILE A 54 4.52 -3.07 -2.84
CA ILE A 54 4.12 -3.42 -1.47
C ILE A 54 5.27 -3.10 -0.53
N GLU A 55 4.97 -2.33 0.50
CA GLU A 55 5.91 -1.93 1.53
C GLU A 55 5.41 -2.41 2.89
N VAL A 56 6.23 -3.24 3.52
CA VAL A 56 5.88 -3.86 4.80
C VAL A 56 6.17 -2.88 5.92
N MET A 57 5.16 -2.59 6.72
CA MET A 57 5.25 -1.69 7.84
C MET A 57 5.47 -2.46 9.14
N PRO A 58 6.28 -1.94 10.07
CA PRO A 58 6.36 -2.48 11.43
C PRO A 58 5.00 -2.54 12.12
N GLN A 59 4.84 -3.50 13.02
CA GLN A 59 3.63 -3.62 13.82
C GLN A 59 3.42 -2.36 14.68
N GLY A 60 2.18 -1.88 14.75
CA GLY A 60 1.78 -0.66 15.42
C GLY A 60 1.98 0.62 14.60
N THR A 61 2.49 0.57 13.37
CA THR A 61 2.71 1.78 12.56
C THR A 61 1.43 2.57 12.34
N PHE A 62 0.34 1.93 11.91
CA PHE A 62 -0.91 2.65 11.66
C PHE A 62 -1.53 3.18 12.96
N TYR A 63 -1.39 2.44 14.06
CA TYR A 63 -1.84 2.89 15.38
C TYR A 63 -1.06 4.14 15.83
N ASN A 64 0.26 4.10 15.74
CA ASN A 64 1.13 5.21 16.12
C ASN A 64 0.90 6.44 15.24
N TRP A 65 0.66 6.25 13.95
CA TRP A 65 0.29 7.32 13.03
C TRP A 65 -1.06 7.97 13.40
N MET A 66 -2.08 7.17 13.73
CA MET A 66 -3.36 7.72 14.18
C MET A 66 -3.23 8.46 15.52
N LYS A 67 -2.39 7.94 16.42
CA LYS A 67 -2.07 8.57 17.70
C LYS A 67 -1.36 9.91 17.52
N SER A 68 -0.34 10.00 16.65
CA SER A 68 0.42 11.25 16.42
C SER A 68 -0.47 12.38 15.86
N ARG A 69 -1.56 12.02 15.17
CA ARG A 69 -2.53 12.97 14.62
C ARG A 69 -3.65 13.34 15.59
N ASN A 70 -3.62 12.88 16.84
CA ASN A 70 -4.73 12.97 17.80
C ASN A 70 -6.05 12.38 17.26
N LYS A 71 -5.94 11.38 16.38
CA LYS A 71 -7.07 10.69 15.74
C LYS A 71 -7.26 9.28 16.27
N LEU A 72 -6.74 8.97 17.45
CA LEU A 72 -6.90 7.66 18.05
C LEU A 72 -8.32 7.50 18.62
N GLY A 73 -9.08 6.52 18.12
CA GLY A 73 -10.44 6.21 18.58
C GLY A 73 -11.41 5.85 17.45
N GLY A 74 -12.57 5.29 17.78
CA GLY A 74 -13.51 4.69 16.80
C GLY A 74 -14.14 5.66 15.79
N GLN A 75 -13.98 6.96 15.98
CA GLN A 75 -14.52 7.98 15.06
C GLN A 75 -13.62 8.24 13.86
N ASN A 76 -12.31 8.01 13.97
CA ASN A 76 -11.36 8.21 12.87
C ASN A 76 -10.80 6.87 12.42
N LYS A 77 -10.76 6.65 11.10
CA LYS A 77 -10.21 5.43 10.50
C LYS A 77 -8.98 5.75 9.68
N VAL A 78 -8.08 4.77 9.57
CA VAL A 78 -6.97 4.81 8.62
C VAL A 78 -7.56 4.84 7.19
N PRO A 79 -7.22 5.85 6.36
CA PRO A 79 -7.61 5.88 4.97
C PRO A 79 -7.05 4.65 4.23
N ARG A 80 -7.89 3.99 3.43
CA ARG A 80 -7.51 2.77 2.70
C ARG A 80 -7.09 3.02 1.25
N LEU A 81 -7.47 4.18 0.72
CA LEU A 81 -7.16 4.62 -0.64
C LEU A 81 -7.06 6.15 -0.64
N ALA A 82 -6.04 6.67 -1.32
CA ALA A 82 -5.85 8.09 -1.56
C ALA A 82 -5.24 8.29 -2.95
N ASN A 83 -5.66 9.37 -3.63
CA ASN A 83 -5.13 9.72 -4.95
C ASN A 83 -3.86 10.58 -4.86
N ASP A 84 -3.58 11.13 -3.69
CA ASP A 84 -2.35 11.85 -3.38
C ASP A 84 -1.49 11.06 -2.40
N ARG A 85 -0.23 11.49 -2.27
CA ARG A 85 0.76 10.81 -1.42
C ARG A 85 0.75 11.30 0.02
N LYS A 86 -0.14 12.21 0.41
CA LYS A 86 -0.07 12.88 1.73
C LYS A 86 -0.03 11.89 2.88
N TYR A 87 -0.99 10.95 2.92
CA TYR A 87 -1.04 9.98 4.01
C TYR A 87 0.10 8.96 3.93
N LEU A 88 0.44 8.53 2.72
CA LEU A 88 1.49 7.56 2.50
C LEU A 88 2.83 8.12 2.96
N ASP A 89 3.19 9.32 2.49
CA ASP A 89 4.45 9.98 2.83
C ASP A 89 4.50 10.31 4.34
N GLU A 90 3.39 10.75 4.96
CA GLU A 90 3.30 10.93 6.42
C GLU A 90 3.58 9.62 7.18
N ILE A 91 2.99 8.49 6.76
CA ILE A 91 3.17 7.20 7.43
C ILE A 91 4.61 6.69 7.26
N LEU A 92 5.21 6.89 6.08
CA LEU A 92 6.59 6.50 5.80
C LEU A 92 7.61 7.21 6.69
N THR A 93 7.32 8.43 7.17
CA THR A 93 8.22 9.11 8.13
C THR A 93 8.42 8.34 9.44
N LEU A 94 7.52 7.40 9.76
CA LEU A 94 7.59 6.58 10.96
C LEU A 94 8.49 5.34 10.81
N GLN A 95 9.02 5.05 9.61
CA GLN A 95 9.85 3.86 9.35
C GLN A 95 11.28 3.89 9.94
N GLY A 96 11.66 4.94 10.67
CA GLY A 96 13.00 5.05 11.26
C GLY A 96 13.02 5.46 12.73
N THR A 97 11.88 5.41 13.43
CA THR A 97 11.74 5.95 14.80
C THR A 97 11.85 4.87 15.90
N PHE A 98 12.36 3.68 15.59
CA PHE A 98 12.61 2.62 16.57
C PHE A 98 13.95 1.93 16.33
#